data_AF-A0A1V6FYZ6-F1
#
_entry.id   AF-A0A1V6FYZ6-F1
#
_cell.length_a   1.000
_cell.length_b   1.000
_cell.length_c   1.000
_cell.angle_alpha   90.00
_cell.angle_beta   90.00
_cell.angle_gamma   90.00
#
_symmetry.space_group_name_H-M   'P 1'
#
loop_
_entity.id
_entity.type
_entity.pdbx_description
1 polymer ?
#
loop_
_entity_poly.entity_id
_entity_poly.type
_entity_poly.pdbx_seq_one_letter_code
_entity_poly.pdbx_strand_id
1 'polypeptide(L)'
;MNGVALTGTYRCDVTETGANDHVTFAGSVGLSGLTLEIVDPESLSRSKVYTIATVTGARTGGFMLDSRLDSRWRLSYAADGTIKLLFVDGTFMFLK
;
A
#
# COMPACT_ATOMS: atom_id res chain seq x y z
N MET A 1 -3.81 0.38 -22.57
CA MET A 1 -4.55 -0.75 -21.96
C MET A 1 -5.47 -0.18 -20.90
N ASN A 2 -6.77 -0.46 -20.98
CA ASN A 2 -7.74 -0.05 -19.96
C ASN A 2 -7.77 -1.13 -18.87
N GLY A 3 -7.13 -0.86 -17.73
CA GLY A 3 -7.29 -1.70 -16.53
C GLY A 3 -8.69 -1.51 -15.92
N VAL A 4 -9.14 -2.47 -15.11
CA VAL A 4 -10.38 -2.30 -14.33
C VAL A 4 -10.16 -1.25 -13.24
N ALA A 5 -11.10 -0.33 -13.09
CA ALA A 5 -11.15 0.59 -11.95
C ALA A 5 -11.87 -0.10 -10.79
N LEU A 6 -11.20 -0.20 -9.64
CA LEU A 6 -11.78 -0.76 -8.42
C LEU A 6 -12.17 0.35 -7.44
N THR A 7 -13.25 0.12 -6.71
CA THR A 7 -13.72 0.98 -5.62
C THR A 7 -13.99 0.17 -4.37
N GLY A 8 -13.65 0.70 -3.20
CA GLY A 8 -13.89 0.05 -1.91
C GLY A 8 -12.70 0.12 -0.97
N THR A 9 -12.63 -0.84 -0.05
CA THR A 9 -11.60 -0.88 0.99
C THR A 9 -10.86 -2.21 0.94
N TYR A 10 -9.53 -2.15 0.88
CA TYR A 10 -8.66 -3.27 1.20
C TYR A 10 -8.28 -3.17 2.67
N ARG A 11 -8.80 -4.10 3.48
CA ARG A 11 -8.43 -4.27 4.90
C ARG A 11 -7.21 -5.19 4.97
N CYS A 12 -6.09 -4.67 5.41
CA CYS A 12 -4.82 -5.39 5.51
C CYS A 12 -4.49 -5.64 6.98
N ASP A 13 -4.47 -6.91 7.38
CA ASP A 13 -4.05 -7.32 8.72
C ASP A 13 -2.53 -7.29 8.86
N VAL A 14 -2.06 -6.93 10.05
CA VAL A 14 -0.63 -6.92 10.40
C VAL A 14 -0.47 -7.52 11.79
N THR A 15 0.37 -8.53 11.90
CA THR A 15 0.69 -9.14 13.19
C THR A 15 1.75 -8.34 13.94
N GLU A 16 1.81 -8.48 15.26
CA GLU A 16 2.86 -7.89 16.11
C GLU A 16 4.29 -8.32 15.68
N THR A 17 4.42 -9.53 15.13
CA THR A 17 5.69 -10.03 14.59
C THR A 17 6.02 -9.46 13.22
N GLY A 18 5.11 -8.67 12.63
CA GLY A 18 5.24 -7.94 11.38
C GLY A 18 5.07 -8.80 10.13
N ALA A 19 4.30 -9.90 10.22
CA ALA A 19 3.67 -10.49 9.05
C ALA A 19 2.47 -9.62 8.65
N ASN A 20 2.09 -9.62 7.37
CA ASN A 20 0.96 -8.85 6.90
C ASN A 20 0.21 -9.57 5.77
N ASP A 21 -1.05 -9.21 5.59
CA ASP A 21 -1.81 -9.62 4.41
C ASP A 21 -1.19 -9.04 3.14
N HIS A 22 -1.31 -9.79 2.05
CA HIS A 22 -0.85 -9.38 0.73
C HIS A 22 -1.92 -9.66 -0.32
N VAL A 23 -2.22 -8.66 -1.15
CA VAL A 23 -3.11 -8.84 -2.30
C VAL A 23 -2.37 -8.75 -3.63
N THR A 24 -2.60 -9.74 -4.50
CA THR A 24 -2.09 -9.74 -5.87
C THR A 24 -3.19 -9.39 -6.85
N PHE A 25 -3.02 -8.31 -7.60
CA PHE A 25 -3.86 -7.97 -8.74
C PHE A 25 -3.28 -8.60 -10.00
N ALA A 26 -3.94 -9.67 -10.46
CA ALA A 26 -3.57 -10.35 -11.70
C ALA A 26 -4.05 -9.55 -12.92
N GLY A 27 -3.17 -8.68 -13.45
CA GLY A 27 -3.44 -7.86 -14.62
C GLY A 27 -3.35 -6.35 -14.35
N SER A 28 -3.85 -5.56 -15.30
CA SER A 28 -3.83 -4.09 -15.20
C SER A 28 -5.00 -3.60 -14.33
N VAL A 29 -4.73 -2.68 -13.40
CA VAL A 29 -5.72 -2.20 -12.41
C VAL A 29 -5.55 -0.72 -12.11
N GLY A 30 -6.68 -0.03 -11.92
CA GLY A 30 -6.75 1.33 -11.39
C GLY A 30 -7.09 1.32 -9.90
N LEU A 31 -6.18 1.86 -9.08
CA LEU A 31 -6.28 1.79 -7.61
C LEU A 31 -6.89 3.05 -6.96
N SER A 32 -7.15 4.11 -7.73
CA SER A 32 -7.59 5.42 -7.19
C SER A 32 -8.90 5.37 -6.40
N GLY A 33 -9.75 4.37 -6.61
CA GLY A 33 -11.00 4.20 -5.86
C GLY A 33 -10.87 3.34 -4.61
N LEU A 34 -9.67 2.82 -4.31
CA LEU A 34 -9.43 1.94 -3.17
C LEU A 34 -8.80 2.68 -2.00
N THR A 35 -9.37 2.43 -0.82
CA THR A 35 -8.75 2.80 0.46
C THR A 35 -7.99 1.60 1.03
N LEU A 36 -6.76 1.81 1.49
CA LEU A 36 -6.03 0.85 2.32
C LEU A 36 -6.32 1.16 3.79
N GLU A 37 -6.99 0.23 4.47
CA GLU A 37 -7.22 0.25 5.92
C GLU A 37 -6.27 -0.78 6.56
N ILE A 38 -5.41 -0.33 7.47
CA ILE A 38 -4.69 -1.25 8.37
C ILE A 38 -5.60 -1.53 9.55
N VAL A 39 -5.90 -2.81 9.79
CA VAL A 39 -6.88 -3.22 10.81
C VAL A 39 -6.47 -2.72 12.20
N ASP A 40 -5.24 -3.05 12.60
CA ASP A 40 -4.64 -2.66 13.89
C ASP A 40 -3.34 -1.84 13.65
N PRO A 41 -3.43 -0.52 13.41
CA PRO A 41 -2.27 0.32 13.07
C PRO A 41 -1.16 0.34 14.13
N GLU A 42 -1.49 0.10 15.39
CA GLU A 42 -0.55 0.02 16.51
C GLU A 42 0.38 -1.20 16.43
N SER A 43 -0.01 -2.24 15.70
CA SER A 43 0.84 -3.42 15.43
C SER A 43 1.93 -3.13 14.41
N LEU A 44 1.88 -1.97 13.73
CA LEU A 44 2.91 -1.57 12.78
C LEU A 44 4.21 -1.17 13.49
N SER A 45 5.29 -1.82 13.09
CA SER A 45 6.65 -1.43 13.45
C SER A 45 7.17 -0.37 12.50
N ARG A 46 7.55 0.79 13.04
CA ARG A 46 8.11 1.91 12.26
C ARG A 46 9.42 1.59 11.54
N SER A 47 10.13 0.54 11.96
CA SER A 47 11.38 0.10 11.32
C SER A 47 11.17 -0.93 10.21
N LYS A 48 9.93 -1.37 9.96
CA LYS A 48 9.60 -2.37 8.94
C LYS A 48 9.03 -1.73 7.68
N VAL A 49 9.27 -2.43 6.56
CA VAL A 49 8.63 -2.16 5.27
C VAL A 49 7.71 -3.33 4.97
N TYR A 50 6.45 -3.03 4.73
CA TYR A 50 5.39 -4.02 4.51
C TYR A 50 5.05 -4.07 3.04
N THR A 51 5.12 -5.26 2.43
CA THR A 51 4.68 -5.44 1.04
C THR A 51 3.20 -5.78 1.04
N ILE A 52 2.34 -4.79 0.77
CA ILE A 52 0.89 -4.90 0.93
C ILE A 52 0.19 -5.35 -0.36
N ALA A 53 0.75 -5.07 -1.52
CA ALA A 53 0.17 -5.53 -2.77
C ALA A 53 1.20 -5.70 -3.90
N THR A 54 0.83 -6.50 -4.89
CA THR A 54 1.54 -6.64 -6.17
C THR A 54 0.57 -6.46 -7.32
N VAL A 55 0.94 -5.68 -8.33
CA VAL A 55 0.21 -5.57 -9.61
C VAL A 55 1.04 -6.20 -10.71
N THR A 56 0.54 -7.25 -11.36
CA THR A 56 1.30 -7.94 -12.43
C THR A 56 1.18 -7.28 -13.80
N GLY A 57 0.20 -6.39 -13.99
CA GLY A 57 0.03 -5.58 -15.19
C GLY A 57 0.30 -4.09 -14.97
N ALA A 58 -0.31 -3.23 -15.79
CA ALA A 58 -0.18 -1.79 -15.64
C ALA A 58 -1.00 -1.28 -14.44
N ARG A 59 -0.35 -0.56 -13.53
CA ARG A 59 -1.01 0.16 -12.43
C ARG A 59 -1.31 1.60 -12.86
N THR A 60 -2.53 2.06 -12.61
CA THR A 60 -2.87 3.49 -12.61
C THR A 60 -3.38 3.93 -11.24
N GLY A 61 -3.08 5.17 -10.85
CA GLY A 61 -3.47 5.70 -9.54
C GLY A 61 -2.81 4.97 -8.36
N GLY A 62 -3.26 5.26 -7.15
CA GLY A 62 -2.76 4.64 -5.93
C GLY A 62 -3.86 4.50 -4.89
N PHE A 63 -3.62 3.66 -3.88
CA PHE A 63 -4.51 3.60 -2.74
C PHE A 63 -4.55 4.94 -2.01
N MET A 64 -5.71 5.30 -1.49
CA MET A 64 -5.85 6.26 -0.40
C MET A 64 -5.52 5.55 0.91
N LEU A 65 -4.72 6.16 1.80
CA LEU A 65 -4.54 5.62 3.15
C LEU A 65 -5.73 6.02 4.02
N ASP A 66 -6.22 5.09 4.83
CA ASP A 66 -7.24 5.41 5.84
C ASP A 66 -6.76 6.51 6.79
N SER A 67 -7.68 7.40 7.16
CA SER A 67 -7.39 8.60 7.95
C SER A 67 -6.94 8.34 9.38
N ARG A 68 -7.17 7.13 9.93
CA ARG A 68 -6.67 6.76 11.27
C ARG A 68 -5.17 6.47 11.28
N LEU A 69 -4.58 6.19 10.11
CA LEU A 69 -3.17 5.87 10.01
C LEU A 69 -2.33 7.14 10.18
N ASP A 70 -1.28 7.08 11.00
CA ASP A 70 -0.35 8.20 11.17
C ASP A 70 0.11 8.71 9.79
N SER A 71 -0.03 10.02 9.56
CA SER A 71 0.25 10.66 8.28
C SER A 71 1.69 10.49 7.78
N ARG A 72 2.62 9.97 8.59
CA ARG A 72 3.99 9.63 8.19
C ARG A 72 4.13 8.28 7.52
N TRP A 73 3.11 7.43 7.59
CA TRP A 73 3.06 6.25 6.75
C TRP A 73 2.85 6.65 5.29
N ARG A 74 3.63 6.03 4.41
CA ARG A 74 3.63 6.31 2.97
C ARG A 74 3.57 5.01 2.18
N LEU A 75 2.91 5.11 1.03
CA LEU A 75 2.96 4.08 0.01
C LEU A 75 4.07 4.39 -0.98
N SER A 76 4.93 3.39 -1.19
CA SER A 76 5.91 3.38 -2.27
C SER A 76 5.43 2.42 -3.37
N TYR A 77 5.50 2.89 -4.61
CA TYR A 77 5.07 2.15 -5.78
C TYR A 77 6.30 1.87 -6.65
N ALA A 78 6.76 0.63 -6.64
CA ALA A 78 7.92 0.22 -7.42
C ALA A 78 7.54 -0.04 -8.89
N ALA A 79 8.52 0.06 -9.78
CA ALA A 79 8.35 -0.18 -11.21
C ALA A 79 8.01 -1.65 -11.53
N ASP A 80 8.38 -2.58 -10.65
CA ASP A 80 8.06 -4.01 -10.75
C ASP A 80 6.61 -4.36 -10.33
N GLY A 81 5.80 -3.35 -10.00
CA GLY A 81 4.42 -3.52 -9.56
C GLY A 81 4.25 -3.76 -8.06
N THR A 82 5.34 -3.85 -7.30
CA THR A 82 5.29 -3.99 -5.83
C THR A 82 4.84 -2.69 -5.19
N ILE A 83 3.90 -2.79 -4.25
CA ILE A 83 3.39 -1.68 -3.45
C ILE A 83 3.76 -1.94 -2.00
N LYS A 84 4.47 -0.98 -1.40
CA LYS A 84 5.00 -1.10 -0.04
C LYS A 84 4.45 0.01 0.86
N LEU A 85 4.12 -0.34 2.10
CA LEU A 85 3.84 0.60 3.18
C LEU A 85 5.09 0.74 4.05
N LEU A 86 5.50 1.98 4.33
CA LEU A 86 6.69 2.27 5.13
C LEU A 86 6.51 3.56 5.92
N PHE A 87 7.17 3.63 7.08
CA PHE A 87 7.14 4.81 7.94
C PHE A 87 8.24 5.78 7.57
N VAL A 88 7.91 7.07 7.57
CA VAL A 88 8.85 8.15 7.28
C VAL A 88 9.17 8.91 8.57
N ASP A 89 10.35 8.62 9.15
CA ASP A 89 10.83 9.27 10.39
C ASP A 89 11.70 10.52 10.12
N GLY A 90 11.59 11.12 8.93
CA GLY A 90 12.42 12.24 8.50
C GLY A 90 12.05 12.74 7.10
N THR A 91 13.00 13.36 6.38
CA THR A 91 12.76 13.87 5.03
C THR A 91 12.89 12.75 4.00
N PHE A 92 11.80 12.39 3.32
CA PHE A 92 11.86 11.52 2.14
C PHE A 92 12.20 12.34 0.89
N MET A 93 13.33 12.05 0.27
CA MET A 93 13.69 12.58 -1.05
C MET A 93 13.48 11.51 -2.11
N PHE A 94 12.53 11.74 -3.03
CA PHE A 94 12.48 10.98 -4.27
C PHE A 94 13.56 11.54 -5.20
N LEU A 95 14.66 10.80 -5.40
CA LEU A 95 15.52 11.08 -6.54
C LEU A 95 14.84 10.53 -7.80
N LYS A 96 14.71 11.41 -8.78
CA LYS A 96 14.24 11.10 -10.13
C LYS A 96 15.42 10.67 -10.99
#